data_AF-X1S015-F1
#
_entry.id   AF-X1S015-F1
#
_cell.length_a   1.000
_cell.length_b   1.000
_cell.length_c   1.000
_cell.angle_alpha   90.00
_cell.angle_beta   90.00
_cell.angle_gamma   90.00
#
_symmetry.space_group_name_H-M   'P 1'
#
loop_
_entity.id
_entity.type
_entity.pdbx_description
1 polymer ?
#
loop_
_entity_poly.entity_id
_entity_poly.type
_entity_poly.pdbx_seq_one_letter_code
_entity_poly.pdbx_strand_id
1 'polypeptide(L)'
;GLNLNWLEAIKTAEIINILNPNKAILDCPSPNIKAYTDYLTKHIKNKDIEIIAEHKADVKYVIVGAASIIAKVIRDKEIRLIQEKIDEPIGSGYPADPITKEFLKKNYNKYPDIFRKSWASFKVVIEQKKQKKLTQFK
;
A
#
# COMPACT_ATOMS: atom_id res chain seq x y z
N GLY A 1 -8.78 8.20 12.95
CA GLY A 1 -8.03 8.34 11.69
C GLY A 1 -8.42 7.22 10.74
N LEU A 2 -8.36 7.46 9.44
CA LEU A 2 -8.64 6.45 8.42
C LEU A 2 -7.55 5.36 8.44
N ASN A 3 -7.92 4.08 8.58
CA ASN A 3 -6.96 2.98 8.45
C ASN A 3 -6.75 2.63 6.96
N LEU A 4 -5.75 1.79 6.67
CA LEU A 4 -5.36 1.48 5.29
C LEU A 4 -6.51 0.81 4.51
N ASN A 5 -7.23 -0.13 5.12
CA ASN A 5 -8.33 -0.85 4.46
C ASN A 5 -9.45 0.11 4.03
N TRP A 6 -9.80 1.10 4.86
CA TRP A 6 -10.82 2.09 4.51
C TRP A 6 -10.35 3.07 3.44
N LEU A 7 -9.06 3.43 3.43
CA LEU A 7 -8.47 4.21 2.34
C LEU A 7 -8.54 3.44 1.02
N GLU A 8 -8.19 2.16 1.03
CA GLU A 8 -8.30 1.30 -0.16
C GLU A 8 -9.74 1.21 -0.64
N ALA A 9 -10.71 1.04 0.25
CA ALA A 9 -12.13 1.02 -0.13
C ALA A 9 -12.59 2.32 -0.82
N ILE A 10 -12.15 3.48 -0.34
CA ILE A 10 -12.45 4.78 -0.96
C ILE A 10 -11.83 4.86 -2.35
N LYS A 11 -10.55 4.48 -2.51
CA LYS A 11 -9.87 4.52 -3.82
C LYS A 11 -10.43 3.52 -4.81
N THR A 12 -10.83 2.33 -4.37
CA THR A 12 -11.55 1.38 -5.22
C THR A 12 -12.89 1.95 -5.68
N ALA A 13 -13.65 2.58 -4.78
CA ALA A 13 -14.91 3.24 -5.15
C ALA A 13 -14.71 4.40 -6.12
N GLU A 14 -13.65 5.21 -5.97
CA GLU A 14 -13.28 6.25 -6.94
C GLU A 14 -13.05 5.67 -8.34
N ILE A 15 -12.29 4.58 -8.46
CA ILE A 15 -12.05 3.90 -9.75
C ILE A 15 -13.36 3.38 -10.35
N ILE A 16 -14.19 2.71 -9.55
CA ILE A 16 -15.50 2.21 -9.99
C ILE A 16 -16.38 3.37 -10.51
N ASN A 17 -16.40 4.49 -9.79
CA ASN A 17 -17.19 5.67 -10.19
C ASN A 17 -16.70 6.30 -11.49
N ILE A 18 -15.39 6.26 -11.77
CA ILE A 18 -14.80 6.78 -13.01
C ILE A 18 -15.14 5.87 -14.19
N LEU A 19 -14.99 4.55 -14.02
CA LEU A 19 -15.20 3.58 -15.09
C LEU A 19 -16.67 3.23 -15.32
N ASN A 20 -17.51 3.42 -14.30
CA ASN A 20 -18.94 3.10 -14.28
C ASN A 20 -19.31 1.73 -14.89
N PRO A 21 -18.70 0.61 -14.45
CA PRO A 21 -18.98 -0.70 -15.01
C PRO A 21 -20.32 -1.25 -14.50
N ASN A 22 -20.91 -2.20 -15.23
CA ASN A 22 -22.09 -2.96 -14.74
C ASN A 22 -21.72 -3.99 -13.66
N LYS A 23 -20.46 -4.47 -13.66
CA LYS A 23 -19.95 -5.45 -12.72
C LYS A 23 -18.50 -5.13 -12.34
N ALA A 24 -18.17 -5.21 -11.05
CA ALA A 24 -16.82 -5.08 -10.53
C ALA A 24 -16.43 -6.31 -9.69
N ILE A 25 -15.28 -6.90 -10.01
CA ILE A 25 -14.69 -8.01 -9.25
C ILE A 25 -13.44 -7.48 -8.56
N LEU A 26 -13.38 -7.63 -7.23
CA LEU A 26 -12.39 -6.99 -6.36
C LEU A 26 -11.60 -8.05 -5.59
N ASP A 27 -10.28 -7.90 -5.58
CA ASP A 27 -9.43 -8.59 -4.61
C ASP A 27 -9.47 -7.85 -3.28
N CYS A 28 -10.05 -8.48 -2.25
CA CYS A 28 -10.33 -7.82 -0.98
C CYS A 28 -9.10 -7.86 -0.05
N PRO A 29 -8.53 -6.70 0.32
CA PRO A 29 -7.36 -6.62 1.21
C PRO A 29 -7.73 -6.77 2.69
N SER A 30 -9.01 -6.59 3.03
CA SER A 30 -9.51 -6.64 4.41
C SER A 30 -9.92 -8.06 4.80
N PRO A 31 -9.54 -8.56 6.00
CA PRO A 31 -9.97 -9.88 6.48
C PRO A 31 -11.48 -9.98 6.68
N ASN A 32 -12.18 -8.84 6.83
CA ASN A 32 -13.63 -8.78 6.86
C ASN A 32 -14.13 -8.24 5.51
N ILE A 33 -14.41 -9.16 4.58
CA ILE A 33 -14.93 -8.85 3.24
C ILE A 33 -16.24 -8.08 3.34
N LYS A 34 -17.19 -8.54 4.16
CA LYS A 34 -18.51 -7.93 4.26
C LYS A 34 -18.41 -6.46 4.69
N ALA A 35 -17.68 -6.17 5.75
CA ALA A 35 -17.50 -4.80 6.23
C ALA A 35 -16.77 -3.91 5.22
N TYR A 36 -15.79 -4.46 4.48
CA TYR A 36 -15.10 -3.76 3.40
C TYR A 36 -16.06 -3.39 2.27
N THR A 37 -16.82 -4.36 1.77
CA THR A 37 -17.80 -4.16 0.69
C THR A 37 -18.91 -3.20 1.12
N ASP A 38 -19.47 -3.37 2.31
CA ASP A 38 -20.50 -2.48 2.86
C ASP A 38 -20.01 -1.03 2.95
N TYR A 39 -18.75 -0.82 3.33
CA TYR A 39 -18.14 0.50 3.39
C TYR A 39 -17.91 1.07 1.99
N LEU A 40 -17.30 0.29 1.09
CA LEU A 40 -17.03 0.66 -0.30
C LEU A 40 -18.32 1.08 -1.05
N THR A 41 -19.40 0.32 -0.90
CA THR A 41 -20.69 0.58 -1.59
C THR A 41 -21.32 1.91 -1.18
N LYS A 42 -21.03 2.43 0.03
CA LYS A 42 -21.46 3.77 0.45
C LYS A 42 -20.85 4.87 -0.42
N HIS A 43 -19.67 4.64 -0.97
CA HIS A 43 -18.93 5.60 -1.79
C HIS A 43 -19.16 5.44 -3.31
N ILE A 44 -19.88 4.41 -3.74
CA ILE A 44 -20.23 4.22 -5.15
C ILE A 44 -21.47 5.04 -5.51
N LYS A 45 -21.44 5.70 -6.67
CA LYS A 45 -22.56 6.52 -7.20
C LYS A 45 -23.64 5.65 -7.85
N ASN A 46 -23.25 4.73 -8.72
CA ASN A 46 -24.16 3.80 -9.39
C ASN A 46 -24.55 2.66 -8.43
N LYS A 47 -25.83 2.58 -8.03
CA LYS A 47 -26.30 1.54 -7.09
C LYS A 47 -26.73 0.24 -7.77
N ASP A 48 -26.79 0.22 -9.09
CA ASP A 48 -27.20 -0.96 -9.87
C ASP A 48 -26.03 -1.86 -10.26
N ILE A 49 -24.79 -1.48 -9.89
CA ILE A 49 -23.59 -2.27 -10.14
C ILE A 49 -23.59 -3.58 -9.32
N GLU A 50 -23.20 -4.67 -9.98
CA GLU A 50 -22.88 -5.93 -9.30
C GLU A 50 -21.45 -5.89 -8.74
N ILE A 51 -21.28 -6.10 -7.44
CA ILE A 51 -19.97 -6.12 -6.78
C ILE A 51 -19.67 -7.51 -6.24
N ILE A 52 -18.56 -8.10 -6.67
CA ILE A 52 -18.01 -9.34 -6.14
C ILE A 52 -16.67 -9.03 -5.49
N ALA A 53 -16.61 -9.10 -4.16
CA ALA A 53 -15.37 -8.95 -3.42
C ALA A 53 -15.00 -10.28 -2.77
N GLU A 54 -13.81 -10.79 -3.07
CA GLU A 54 -13.31 -12.08 -2.56
C GLU A 54 -11.82 -11.96 -2.25
N HIS A 55 -11.30 -12.86 -1.43
CA HIS A 55 -9.85 -12.99 -1.24
C HIS A 55 -9.22 -13.74 -2.41
N LYS A 56 -8.01 -13.33 -2.81
CA LYS A 56 -7.25 -13.97 -3.89
C LYS A 56 -8.02 -13.98 -5.21
N ALA A 57 -8.79 -12.92 -5.46
CA ALA A 57 -9.59 -12.81 -6.67
C ALA A 57 -8.69 -12.72 -7.91
N ASP A 58 -7.45 -12.23 -7.77
CA ASP A 58 -6.43 -12.19 -8.81
C ASP A 58 -6.00 -13.58 -9.30
N VAL A 59 -6.07 -14.61 -8.45
CA VAL A 59 -5.80 -16.01 -8.82
C VAL A 59 -7.02 -16.65 -9.49
N LYS A 60 -8.23 -16.30 -9.04
CA LYS A 60 -9.48 -16.91 -9.50
C LYS A 60 -10.00 -16.30 -10.80
N TYR A 61 -9.80 -15.00 -11.02
CA TYR A 61 -10.34 -14.27 -12.16
C TYR A 61 -9.23 -13.61 -12.97
N VAL A 62 -9.11 -13.99 -14.24
CA VAL A 62 -8.09 -13.45 -15.17
C VAL A 62 -8.12 -11.92 -15.24
N ILE A 63 -9.31 -11.31 -15.22
CA ILE A 63 -9.46 -9.84 -15.28
C ILE A 63 -8.87 -9.15 -14.05
N VAL A 64 -8.99 -9.77 -12.87
CA VAL A 64 -8.40 -9.25 -11.63
C VAL A 64 -6.90 -9.48 -11.63
N GLY A 65 -6.45 -10.63 -12.16
CA GLY A 65 -5.02 -10.88 -12.43
C GLY A 65 -4.39 -9.82 -13.33
N ALA A 66 -5.09 -9.41 -14.40
CA ALA A 66 -4.65 -8.34 -15.29
C ALA A 66 -4.54 -6.99 -14.55
N ALA A 67 -5.55 -6.64 -13.73
CA ALA A 67 -5.49 -5.44 -12.88
C ALA A 67 -4.29 -5.47 -11.92
N SER A 68 -4.01 -6.62 -11.30
CA SER A 68 -2.85 -6.84 -10.43
C SER A 68 -1.52 -6.65 -11.17
N ILE A 69 -1.41 -7.11 -12.42
CA ILE A 69 -0.21 -6.91 -13.25
C ILE A 69 -0.02 -5.42 -13.52
N ILE A 70 -1.06 -4.72 -13.97
CA ILE A 70 -1.01 -3.28 -14.25
C ILE A 70 -0.56 -2.51 -13.00
N ALA A 71 -1.16 -2.79 -11.85
CA ALA A 71 -0.81 -2.15 -10.59
C ALA A 71 0.67 -2.36 -10.20
N LYS A 72 1.18 -3.59 -10.35
CA LYS A 72 2.58 -3.92 -10.03
C LYS A 72 3.56 -3.24 -10.99
N VAL A 73 3.29 -3.26 -12.30
CA VAL A 73 4.15 -2.61 -13.31
C VAL A 73 4.22 -1.10 -13.07
N ILE A 74 3.09 -0.44 -12.81
CA ILE A 74 3.06 0.99 -12.50
C ILE A 74 3.84 1.27 -11.22
N ARG A 75 3.63 0.49 -10.17
CA ARG A 75 4.38 0.64 -8.91
C ARG A 75 5.89 0.52 -9.14
N ASP A 76 6.34 -0.50 -9.86
CA ASP A 76 7.76 -0.73 -10.09
C ASP A 76 8.39 0.40 -10.90
N LYS A 77 7.63 1.01 -11.82
CA LYS A 77 8.02 2.23 -12.52
C LYS A 77 8.18 3.40 -11.55
N GLU A 78 7.21 3.65 -10.67
CA GLU A 78 7.29 4.74 -9.68
C GLU A 78 8.48 4.57 -8.72
N ILE A 79 8.77 3.35 -8.29
CA ILE A 79 9.95 3.05 -7.47
C ILE A 79 11.25 3.39 -8.22
N ARG A 80 11.35 3.10 -9.53
CA ARG A 80 12.51 3.51 -10.34
C ARG A 80 12.65 5.02 -10.44
N LEU A 81 11.55 5.75 -10.63
CA LEU A 81 11.57 7.22 -10.66
C LEU A 81 12.02 7.83 -9.32
N ILE A 82 11.72 7.18 -8.20
CA ILE A 82 12.26 7.56 -6.88
C ILE A 82 13.77 7.24 -6.81
N GLN A 83 14.17 6.06 -7.28
CA GLN A 83 15.58 5.64 -7.31
C GLN A 83 16.46 6.58 -8.15
N GLU A 84 15.96 7.11 -9.27
CA GLU A 84 16.66 8.08 -10.12
C GLU A 84 16.96 9.41 -9.41
N LYS A 85 16.19 9.76 -8.37
CA LYS A 85 16.38 10.98 -7.58
C LYS A 85 17.29 10.78 -6.37
N ILE A 86 17.76 9.56 -6.15
CA ILE A 86 18.47 9.15 -4.93
C ILE A 86 19.73 8.39 -5.34
N ASP A 87 20.90 8.97 -5.06
CA ASP A 87 22.22 8.37 -5.36
C ASP A 87 22.59 7.15 -4.50
N GLU A 88 21.61 6.42 -3.98
CA GLU A 88 21.81 5.22 -3.16
C GLU A 88 20.74 4.17 -3.46
N PRO A 89 21.07 2.87 -3.50
CA PRO A 89 20.08 1.82 -3.69
C PRO A 89 18.99 1.84 -2.60
N ILE A 90 17.74 2.04 -3.01
CA ILE A 90 16.58 2.02 -2.10
C ILE A 90 16.03 0.60 -1.89
N GLY A 91 16.35 -0.32 -2.79
CA GLY A 91 15.83 -1.68 -2.83
C GLY A 91 14.40 -1.75 -3.36
N SER A 92 13.70 -2.83 -3.01
CA SER A 92 12.31 -3.11 -3.42
C SER A 92 11.24 -2.27 -2.70
N GLY A 93 11.62 -1.59 -1.62
CA GLY A 93 10.70 -0.89 -0.71
C GLY A 93 9.97 -1.81 0.27
N TYR A 94 10.24 -3.12 0.26
CA TYR A 94 9.65 -4.05 1.22
C TYR A 94 10.46 -4.15 2.52
N PRO A 95 9.79 -4.29 3.69
CA PRO A 95 10.48 -4.49 4.96
C PRO A 95 11.33 -5.75 5.05
N ALA A 96 11.13 -6.74 4.19
CA ALA A 96 11.92 -7.98 4.19
C ALA A 96 13.28 -7.81 3.49
N ASP A 97 13.37 -6.87 2.55
CA ASP A 97 14.55 -6.65 1.73
C ASP A 97 15.68 -5.99 2.55
N PRO A 98 16.86 -6.63 2.64
CA PRO A 98 18.01 -6.08 3.34
C PRO A 98 18.43 -4.69 2.84
N ILE A 99 18.37 -4.42 1.53
CA ILE A 99 18.76 -3.13 0.94
C ILE A 99 17.80 -2.05 1.44
N THR A 100 16.50 -2.32 1.38
CA THR A 100 15.46 -1.41 1.88
C THR A 100 15.63 -1.11 3.37
N LYS A 101 15.96 -2.12 4.19
CA LYS A 101 16.18 -1.92 5.64
C LYS A 101 17.36 -1.00 5.92
N GLU A 102 18.49 -1.20 5.26
CA GLU A 102 19.68 -0.37 5.45
C GLU A 102 19.45 1.05 4.94
N PHE A 103 18.81 1.18 3.77
CA PHE A 103 18.42 2.48 3.23
C PHE A 103 17.53 3.27 4.21
N LEU A 104 16.51 2.63 4.79
CA LEU A 104 15.65 3.23 5.81
C LEU A 104 16.45 3.71 7.04
N LYS A 105 17.31 2.86 7.61
CA LYS A 105 18.11 3.20 8.81
C LYS A 105 18.99 4.44 8.61
N LYS A 106 19.52 4.62 7.40
CA LYS A 106 20.43 5.71 7.05
C LYS A 106 19.69 6.98 6.63
N ASN A 107 18.61 6.85 5.87
CA ASN A 107 18.05 7.96 5.10
C ASN A 107 16.65 8.42 5.54
N TYR A 108 16.07 7.87 6.62
CA TYR A 108 14.71 8.23 7.06
C TYR A 108 14.48 9.73 7.34
N ASN A 109 15.52 10.46 7.76
CA ASN A 109 15.47 11.91 7.97
C ASN A 109 15.80 12.71 6.70
N LYS A 110 16.58 12.12 5.77
CA LYS A 110 17.03 12.78 4.55
C LYS A 110 15.93 12.82 3.48
N TYR A 111 15.14 11.75 3.40
CA TYR A 111 14.03 11.63 2.45
C TYR A 111 12.73 11.28 3.19
N PRO A 112 12.20 12.17 4.06
CA PRO A 112 11.08 11.84 4.94
C PRO A 112 9.77 11.55 4.20
N ASP A 113 9.63 12.00 2.95
CA ASP A 113 8.41 11.92 2.17
C ASP A 113 8.19 10.57 1.48
N ILE A 114 9.27 9.81 1.25
CA ILE A 114 9.19 8.48 0.62
C ILE A 114 8.89 7.36 1.63
N PHE A 115 8.93 7.66 2.93
CA PHE A 115 8.72 6.66 3.99
C PHE A 115 7.33 6.73 4.61
N ARG A 116 6.70 5.56 4.73
CA ARG A 116 5.42 5.41 5.44
C ARG A 116 5.65 5.38 6.95
N LYS A 117 5.55 6.53 7.61
CA LYS A 117 5.84 6.71 9.05
C LYS A 117 4.98 5.86 9.99
N SER A 118 3.81 5.41 9.55
CA SER A 118 2.91 4.54 10.33
C SER A 118 3.33 3.07 10.32
N TRP A 119 4.22 2.65 9.40
CA TRP A 119 4.64 1.26 9.25
C TRP A 119 5.55 0.81 10.41
N ALA A 120 5.41 -0.46 10.78
CA ALA A 120 6.19 -1.04 11.88
C ALA A 120 7.70 -0.96 11.65
N SER A 121 8.17 -1.22 10.43
CA SER A 121 9.59 -1.12 10.07
C SER A 121 10.17 0.28 10.34
N PHE A 122 9.42 1.34 10.01
CA PHE A 122 9.81 2.71 10.32
C PHE A 122 9.84 2.95 11.82
N LYS A 123 8.77 2.60 12.53
CA LYS A 123 8.66 2.79 14.00
C LYS A 123 9.80 2.11 14.75
N VAL A 124 10.09 0.85 14.43
CA VAL A 124 11.17 0.07 15.04
C VAL A 124 12.52 0.75 14.86
N VAL A 125 12.82 1.26 13.66
CA VAL A 125 14.09 1.98 13.39
C VAL A 125 14.19 3.25 14.24
N ILE A 126 13.09 4.02 14.36
CA ILE A 126 13.05 5.24 15.18
C ILE A 126 13.20 4.92 16.67
N GLU A 127 12.51 3.90 17.17
CA GLU A 127 12.58 3.47 18.57
C GLU A 127 13.98 2.98 18.95
N GLN A 128 14.62 2.17 18.10
CA GLN A 128 16.01 1.73 18.32
C GLN A 128 17.01 2.89 18.37
N LYS A 129 16.80 3.94 17.55
CA LYS A 129 17.64 5.16 17.59
C LYS A 129 17.43 5.98 18.87
N LYS A 130 16.21 5.99 19.43
CA LYS A 130 15.93 6.62 20.73
C LYS A 130 16.58 5.84 21.89
N GLN A 131 16.53 4.51 21.85
CA GLN A 131 17.02 3.64 22.93
C GLN A 131 18.56 3.58 23.04
N LYS A 132 19.29 3.73 21.92
CA LYS A 132 20.77 3.72 21.89
C LYS A 132 21.46 4.86 22.65
N LYS A 133 20.73 5.80 23.27
CA LYS A 133 21.30 6.91 24.04
C LYS A 133 21.58 6.58 25.52
N LEU A 134 21.25 5.38 26.02
CA LEU A 134 21.36 5.05 27.46
C LEU A 134 22.77 4.67 27.96
N THR A 135 23.78 4.53 27.10
CA THR A 135 25.16 4.16 27.52
C THR A 135 26.16 5.32 27.46
N GLN A 136 25.70 6.57 27.39
CA GLN A 136 26.56 7.77 27.45
C GLN A 136 26.64 8.43 28.84
N PHE A 137 26.28 7.71 29.90
CA PHE A 137 26.64 8.11 31.27
C PHE A 137 27.96 7.43 31.65
N LYS A 138 29.06 8.13 31.41
CA LYS A 138 30.36 7.91 32.06
C LYS A 138 30.73 9.18 32.80
#